data_AF-A0A3D0IF14-F1
#
_entry.id   AF-A0A3D0IF14-F1
#
_cell.length_a   1.000
_cell.length_b   1.000
_cell.length_c   1.000
_cell.angle_alpha   90.00
_cell.angle_beta   90.00
_cell.angle_gamma   90.00
#
_symmetry.space_group_name_H-M   'P 1'
#
loop_
_entity.id
_entity.type
_entity.pdbx_description
1 polymer ?
#
loop_
_entity_poly.entity_id
_entity_poly.type
_entity_poly.pdbx_seq_one_letter_code
_entity_poly.pdbx_strand_id
1 'polypeptide(L)' 'MTEKDIQKMLFEKQDKEYRDFQAKLIPDENGELKTDSMIGVRTPDLRSLAKALARDPGVSGFLSALPHKYFDENQLH' A
#
# COMPACT_ATOMS: atom_id res chain seq x y z
N MET A 1 14.18 6.74 4.55
CA MET A 1 13.75 5.52 3.82
C MET A 1 13.34 5.85 2.39
N THR A 2 13.41 4.93 1.43
CA THR A 2 12.99 5.16 0.02
C THR A 2 11.67 4.47 -0.31
N GLU A 3 11.01 4.83 -1.42
CA GLU A 3 9.78 4.17 -1.92
C GLU A 3 9.92 2.64 -2.03
N LYS A 4 11.07 2.17 -2.53
CA LYS A 4 11.37 0.73 -2.68
C LYS A 4 11.45 0.00 -1.33
N ASP A 5 11.90 0.68 -0.28
CA ASP A 5 11.93 0.10 1.06
C ASP A 5 10.50 -0.07 1.60
N ILE A 6 9.62 0.90 1.33
CA ILE A 6 8.20 0.84 1.71
C ILE A 6 7.49 -0.29 0.96
N GLN A 7 7.73 -0.40 -0.34
CA GLN A 7 7.25 -1.54 -1.14
C GLN A 7 7.66 -2.87 -0.52
N LYS A 8 8.94 -3.01 -0.16
CA LYS A 8 9.43 -4.25 0.46
C LYS A 8 8.70 -4.57 1.76
N MET A 9 8.52 -3.58 2.64
CA MET A 9 7.79 -3.78 3.90
C MET A 9 6.32 -4.14 3.68
N LEU A 10 5.67 -3.56 2.67
CA LEU A 10 4.31 -3.91 2.28
C LEU A 10 4.24 -5.36 1.78
N PHE A 11 5.16 -5.76 0.91
CA PHE A 11 5.23 -7.14 0.40
C PHE A 11 5.52 -8.17 1.49
N GLU A 12 6.31 -7.84 2.51
CA GLU A 12 6.53 -8.71 3.67
C GLU A 12 5.26 -8.95 4.49
N LYS A 13 4.29 -8.04 4.41
CA LYS A 13 2.99 -8.13 5.10
C LYS A 13 1.85 -8.50 4.16
N GLN A 14 2.18 -9.03 2.97
CA GLN A 14 1.20 -9.44 1.96
C GLN A 14 0.28 -10.54 2.50
N ASP A 15 -1.02 -10.30 2.42
CA ASP A 15 -2.10 -11.25 2.67
C ASP A 15 -2.96 -11.35 1.39
N LYS A 16 -2.72 -12.41 0.61
CA LYS A 16 -3.38 -12.62 -0.69
C LYS A 16 -4.87 -12.94 -0.54
N GLU A 17 -5.28 -13.58 0.56
CA GLU A 17 -6.69 -13.85 0.83
C GLU A 17 -7.42 -12.54 1.14
N TYR A 18 -6.81 -11.69 1.97
CA TYR A 18 -7.34 -10.36 2.27
C TYR A 18 -7.36 -9.46 1.03
N ARG A 19 -6.34 -9.52 0.18
CA ARG A 19 -6.30 -8.84 -1.12
C ARG A 19 -7.50 -9.20 -1.98
N ASP A 20 -7.75 -10.50 -2.18
CA ASP A 20 -8.81 -10.97 -3.04
C ASP A 20 -10.20 -10.65 -2.45
N PHE A 21 -10.30 -10.58 -1.13
CA PHE A 21 -11.48 -10.08 -0.43
C PHE A 21 -11.68 -8.56 -0.64
N GLN A 22 -10.65 -7.75 -0.47
CA GLN A 22 -10.70 -6.30 -0.72
C GLN A 22 -11.03 -5.98 -2.18
N ALA A 23 -10.40 -6.68 -3.12
CA ALA A 23 -10.63 -6.47 -4.55
C ALA A 23 -12.10 -6.70 -4.95
N LYS A 24 -12.81 -7.59 -4.26
CA LYS A 24 -14.25 -7.81 -4.47
C LYS A 24 -15.13 -6.73 -3.86
N LEU A 25 -14.63 -6.02 -2.84
CA LEU A 25 -15.37 -4.98 -2.12
C LEU A 25 -15.24 -3.61 -2.78
N ILE A 26 -14.10 -3.32 -3.40
CA ILE A 26 -13.88 -2.03 -4.05
C ILE A 26 -14.56 -2.06 -5.42
N PRO A 27 -15.49 -1.12 -5.70
CA PRO A 27 -16.14 -1.04 -7.01
C PRO A 27 -15.09 -0.71 -8.07
N ASP A 28 -14.81 -1.68 -8.93
CA ASP A 28 -13.89 -1.54 -10.05
C ASP A 28 -14.61 -0.91 -11.26
N GLU A 29 -15.11 0.31 -11.08
CA GLU A 29 -15.99 1.00 -12.03
C GLU A 29 -15.41 1.12 -13.45
N ASN A 30 -14.09 0.93 -13.62
CA ASN A 30 -13.39 0.94 -14.91
C ASN A 30 -12.55 -0.32 -15.23
N GLY A 31 -12.58 -1.38 -14.40
CA GLY A 31 -11.74 -2.58 -14.64
C GLY A 31 -10.24 -2.38 -14.33
N GLU A 32 -9.88 -1.27 -13.70
CA GLU A 32 -8.50 -0.80 -13.49
C GLU A 32 -7.91 -1.31 -12.17
N LEU A 33 -8.75 -1.59 -11.17
CA LEU A 33 -8.28 -2.06 -9.86
C LEU A 33 -8.10 -3.58 -9.87
N LYS A 34 -7.02 -4.02 -10.51
CA LYS A 34 -6.67 -5.43 -10.58
C LYS A 34 -6.07 -5.89 -9.24
N THR A 35 -6.27 -7.16 -8.89
CA THR A 35 -5.56 -7.81 -7.78
C THR A 35 -4.03 -7.75 -7.95
N ASP A 36 -3.52 -7.46 -9.15
CA ASP A 36 -2.09 -7.28 -9.42
C ASP A 36 -1.58 -5.89 -8.98
N SER A 37 -2.45 -4.89 -8.90
CA SER A 37 -2.16 -3.56 -8.34
C SER A 37 -2.46 -3.48 -6.84
N MET A 38 -2.78 -4.60 -6.19
CA MET A 38 -3.02 -4.68 -4.75
C MET A 38 -2.03 -5.67 -4.12
N ILE A 39 -1.37 -5.28 -3.05
CA ILE A 39 -0.52 -6.17 -2.27
C ILE A 39 -1.40 -6.94 -1.28
N GLY A 40 -2.34 -6.25 -0.64
CA GLY A 40 -3.25 -6.81 0.34
C GLY A 40 -2.66 -6.80 1.75
N VAL A 41 -2.50 -5.63 2.33
CA VAL A 41 -2.00 -5.46 3.69
C VAL A 41 -3.15 -5.03 4.59
N ARG A 42 -3.27 -5.69 5.75
CA ARG A 42 -4.35 -5.40 6.68
C ARG A 42 -4.21 -3.99 7.26
N THR A 43 -5.35 -3.33 7.50
CA THR A 43 -5.37 -1.95 8.04
C THR A 43 -4.55 -1.75 9.32
N PRO A 44 -4.52 -2.67 10.31
CA PRO A 44 -3.68 -2.51 11.50
C PRO A 44 -2.17 -2.45 11.19
N ASP A 45 -1.73 -3.24 10.21
CA ASP A 45 -0.35 -3.25 9.73
C ASP A 45 0.00 -1.96 8.98
N LEU A 46 -0.89 -1.51 8.07
CA LEU A 46 -0.74 -0.22 7.38
C LEU A 46 -0.64 0.94 8.38
N ARG A 47 -1.50 0.97 9.41
CA ARG A 47 -1.44 1.99 10.48
C ARG A 47 -0.13 1.95 11.26
N SER A 48 0.41 0.76 11.49
CA SER A 48 1.68 0.60 12.20
C SER A 48 2.86 1.09 11.35
N LEU A 49 2.85 0.77 10.06
CA LEU A 49 3.82 1.29 9.09
C LEU A 49 3.72 2.81 8.97
N ALA A 50 2.52 3.37 8.78
CA ALA A 50 2.32 4.82 8.65
C ALA A 50 2.87 5.60 9.86
N LYS A 51 2.68 5.08 11.08
CA LYS A 51 3.27 5.68 12.29
C LYS A 51 4.80 5.63 12.31
N ALA A 52 5.40 4.58 11.77
CA ALA A 52 6.85 4.47 11.63
C ALA A 52 7.36 5.44 10.54
N LEU A 53 6.67 5.51 9.40
CA LEU A 53 6.97 6.43 8.30
C LEU A 53 6.91 7.90 8.73
N ALA A 54 5.89 8.28 9.50
CA ALA A 54 5.73 9.64 9.99
C ALA A 54 6.89 10.14 10.86
N ARG A 55 7.72 9.22 11.40
CA ARG A 55 8.91 9.55 12.19
C ARG A 55 10.21 9.53 11.37
N ASP A 56 10.16 9.04 10.13
CA ASP A 56 11.33 8.97 9.23
C ASP A 56 11.39 10.25 8.37
N PRO A 57 12.46 11.07 8.47
CA PRO A 57 12.59 12.30 7.69
C PRO A 57 12.68 12.06 6.16
N GLY A 58 12.96 10.83 5.73
CA GLY A 58 12.98 10.42 4.32
C GLY A 58 11.62 10.07 3.73
N VAL A 59 10.53 10.10 4.53
CA VAL A 59 9.17 9.83 4.02
C VAL A 59 8.70 10.83 2.97
N SER A 60 9.27 12.04 2.95
CA SER A 60 8.95 13.10 1.98
C SER A 60 9.13 12.64 0.52
N GLY A 61 10.11 11.77 0.26
CA GLY A 61 10.33 11.18 -1.06
C GLY A 61 9.19 10.27 -1.49
N PHE A 62 8.63 9.49 -0.56
CA PHE A 62 7.46 8.65 -0.81
C PHE A 62 6.20 9.48 -1.05
N LEU A 63 5.92 10.47 -0.20
CA LEU A 63 4.75 11.35 -0.35
C LEU A 63 4.78 12.15 -1.66
N SER A 64 5.97 12.42 -2.19
CA SER A 64 6.13 13.11 -3.49
C SER A 64 6.13 12.16 -4.69
N ALA A 65 6.22 10.84 -4.48
CA ALA A 65 6.30 9.81 -5.53
C ALA A 65 4.90 9.41 -6.02
N LEU A 66 4.16 10.38 -6.56
CA LEU A 66 2.87 10.16 -7.20
C LEU A 66 3.03 9.99 -8.72
N PRO A 67 2.25 9.11 -9.39
CA PRO A 67 1.28 8.18 -8.81
C PRO A 67 1.93 6.93 -8.21
N HIS A 68 1.35 6.41 -7.13
CA HIS A 68 1.78 5.14 -6.53
C HIS A 68 1.39 3.94 -7.38
N LYS A 69 2.21 2.88 -7.32
CA LYS A 69 2.01 1.67 -8.12
C LYS A 69 0.95 0.75 -7.51
N TYR A 70 0.94 0.63 -6.18
CA TYR A 70 0.04 -0.29 -5.49
C TYR A 70 -1.04 0.46 -4.71
N PHE A 71 -2.22 -0.13 -4.61
CA PHE A 71 -3.33 0.38 -3.81
C PHE A 71 -2.93 0.61 -2.35
N ASP A 72 -2.18 -0.31 -1.76
CA ASP A 72 -1.71 -0.24 -0.37
C ASP A 72 -0.78 0.96 -0.12
N GLU A 73 -0.01 1.39 -1.13
CA GLU A 73 0.79 2.62 -1.05
C GLU A 73 -0.10 3.86 -1.01
N ASN A 74 -1.16 3.88 -1.83
CA ASN A 74 -2.17 4.93 -1.79
C ASN A 74 -2.93 4.99 -0.44
N GLN A 75 -3.01 3.88 0.31
CA GLN A 75 -3.58 3.86 1.66
C GLN A 75 -2.58 4.31 2.74
N LEU A 76 -1.29 4.31 2.44
CA LEU A 76 -0.20 4.70 3.36
C LEU A 76 0.17 6.19 3.26
N HIS A 77 -0.08 6.80 2.11
CA HIS A 77 0.03 8.24 1.86
C HIS A 77 -1.06 9.01 2.62
#